data_AF-A0A0C2YVV2-F1
#
_entry.id   AF-A0A0C2YVV2-F1
#
_cell.length_a   1.000
_cell.length_b   1.000
_cell.length_c   1.000
_cell.angle_alpha   90.00
_cell.angle_beta   90.00
_cell.angle_gamma   90.00
#
_symmetry.space_group_name_H-M   'P 1'
#
loop_
_entity.id
_entity.type
_entity.pdbx_description
1 polymer ?
#
loop_
_entity_poly.entity_id
_entity_poly.type
_entity_poly.pdbx_seq_one_letter_code
_entity_poly.pdbx_strand_id
1 'polypeptide(L)'
;MTDIMPISAESTMILAELRSLRDEMQSMHQETHAALLAIREMVDELHGVERRESNIEQGLEDMAQQLGEVLDGPGPSLTTCSVCGSDVERHGAENGILLICKACGHTAFAERRTNGERRQGAERRSIGQSVADAAPEPTRESFDWTSAST
;
A
#
# COMPACT_ATOMS: atom_id res chain seq x y z
N MET A 1 -39.57 40.54 -56.25
CA MET A 1 -38.10 40.38 -56.23
C MET A 1 -37.62 41.10 -54.99
N THR A 2 -37.26 40.38 -53.94
CA THR A 2 -36.74 40.97 -52.70
C THR A 2 -35.23 41.06 -52.83
N ASP A 3 -34.72 42.28 -53.02
CA ASP A 3 -33.29 42.57 -52.97
C ASP A 3 -32.78 42.29 -51.55
N ILE A 4 -31.93 41.27 -51.42
CA ILE A 4 -31.17 41.02 -50.21
C ILE A 4 -30.04 42.05 -50.20
N MET A 5 -30.10 43.01 -49.28
CA MET A 5 -29.03 43.99 -49.11
C MET A 5 -27.70 43.28 -48.76
N PRO A 6 -26.57 43.70 -49.34
CA PRO A 6 -25.28 43.10 -49.05
C PRO A 6 -24.89 43.38 -47.60
N ILE A 7 -24.53 42.33 -46.87
CA ILE A 7 -23.99 42.39 -45.51
C ILE A 7 -22.69 43.22 -45.55
N SER A 8 -22.54 44.20 -44.64
CA SER A 8 -21.33 45.03 -44.59
C SER A 8 -20.09 44.17 -44.28
N ALA A 9 -18.91 44.59 -44.75
CA ALA A 9 -17.66 43.87 -44.53
C ALA A 9 -17.40 43.59 -43.04
N GLU A 10 -17.72 44.54 -42.15
CA GLU A 10 -17.62 44.38 -40.70
C GLU A 10 -18.50 43.24 -40.18
N SER A 11 -19.74 43.15 -40.66
CA SER A 11 -20.66 42.07 -40.28
C SER A 11 -20.15 40.70 -40.75
N THR A 12 -19.50 40.63 -41.92
CA THR A 12 -18.87 39.38 -42.40
C THR A 12 -17.67 38.96 -41.55
N MET A 13 -16.87 39.93 -41.09
CA MET A 13 -15.72 39.71 -40.22
C MET A 13 -16.15 39.23 -38.83
N ILE A 14 -17.14 39.90 -38.21
CA ILE A 14 -17.69 39.50 -36.91
C ILE A 14 -18.24 38.07 -36.98
N LEU A 15 -18.94 37.71 -38.05
CA LEU A 15 -19.44 36.34 -38.22
C LEU A 15 -18.31 35.31 -38.38
N ALA A 16 -17.17 35.68 -38.96
CA ALA A 16 -16.01 34.81 -39.07
C ALA A 16 -15.36 34.60 -37.69
N GLU A 17 -15.18 35.67 -36.90
CA GLU A 17 -14.66 35.59 -35.53
C GLU A 17 -15.56 34.75 -34.62
N LEU A 18 -16.89 34.93 -34.70
CA LEU A 18 -17.84 34.11 -33.94
C LEU A 18 -17.80 32.63 -34.31
N ARG A 19 -17.48 32.31 -35.57
CA ARG A 19 -17.27 30.92 -36.00
C ARG A 19 -15.95 30.36 -35.46
N SER A 20 -14.87 31.14 -35.55
CA SER A 20 -13.57 30.75 -34.97
C SER A 20 -13.70 30.47 -33.47
N LEU A 21 -14.34 31.37 -32.72
CA LEU A 21 -14.55 31.21 -31.29
C LEU A 21 -15.39 29.97 -30.97
N ARG A 22 -16.42 29.69 -31.78
CA ARG A 22 -17.21 28.46 -31.63
C ARG A 22 -16.36 27.21 -31.82
N ASP A 23 -15.53 27.19 -32.85
CA ASP A 23 -14.68 26.05 -33.17
C ASP A 23 -13.64 25.82 -32.05
N GLU A 24 -13.05 26.90 -31.52
CA GLU A 24 -12.16 26.87 -30.35
C GLU A 24 -12.86 26.35 -29.09
N MET A 25 -14.07 26.84 -28.79
CA MET A 25 -14.87 26.34 -27.67
C MET A 25 -15.21 24.86 -27.82
N GLN A 26 -15.51 24.41 -29.04
CA GLN A 26 -15.81 23.01 -29.30
C GLN A 26 -14.55 22.14 -29.13
N SER A 27 -13.38 22.60 -29.58
CA SER A 27 -12.10 21.92 -29.36
C SER A 27 -11.81 21.81 -27.85
N MET A 28 -11.92 22.91 -27.13
CA MET A 28 -11.70 22.94 -25.68
C MET A 28 -12.68 22.02 -24.94
N HIS A 29 -13.94 21.96 -25.37
CA HIS A 29 -14.92 21.04 -24.80
C HIS A 29 -14.53 19.58 -25.02
N GLN A 30 -14.02 19.23 -26.20
CA GLN A 30 -13.56 17.87 -26.49
C GLN A 30 -12.31 17.51 -25.68
N GLU A 31 -11.36 18.43 -25.55
CA GLU A 31 -10.14 18.25 -24.76
C GLU A 31 -10.46 18.07 -23.27
N THR A 32 -11.32 18.93 -22.71
CA THR A 32 -11.75 18.83 -21.31
C THR A 32 -12.51 17.53 -21.05
N HIS A 33 -13.40 17.12 -21.95
CA HIS A 33 -14.08 15.84 -21.85
C HIS A 33 -13.10 14.65 -21.88
N ALA A 34 -12.11 14.66 -22.78
CA ALA A 34 -11.08 13.64 -22.84
C ALA A 34 -10.22 13.60 -21.55
N ALA A 35 -9.86 14.78 -21.01
CA ALA A 35 -9.13 14.87 -19.76
C ALA A 35 -9.92 14.31 -18.57
N LEU A 36 -11.24 14.57 -18.50
CA LEU A 36 -12.10 14.02 -17.46
C LEU A 36 -12.21 12.49 -17.55
N LEU A 37 -12.25 11.92 -18.76
CA LEU A 37 -12.22 10.47 -18.94
C LEU A 37 -10.90 9.87 -18.47
N ALA A 38 -9.76 10.50 -18.82
CA ALA A 38 -8.45 10.07 -18.36
C ALA A 38 -8.32 10.15 -16.83
N ILE A 39 -8.84 11.21 -16.19
CA ILE A 39 -8.88 11.31 -14.73
C ILE A 39 -9.69 10.17 -14.12
N ARG A 40 -10.85 9.86 -14.70
CA ARG A 40 -11.68 8.75 -14.22
C ARG A 40 -10.95 7.40 -14.32
N GLU A 41 -10.28 7.14 -15.43
CA GLU A 41 -9.47 5.93 -15.63
C GLU A 41 -8.35 5.83 -14.59
N MET A 42 -7.61 6.93 -14.36
CA MET A 42 -6.58 6.98 -13.32
C MET A 42 -7.14 6.69 -11.91
N VAL A 43 -8.34 7.21 -11.59
CA VAL A 43 -9.00 6.92 -10.30
C VAL A 43 -9.37 5.45 -10.18
N ASP A 44 -9.86 4.83 -11.26
CA ASP A 44 -10.18 3.40 -11.28
C ASP A 44 -8.90 2.55 -11.12
N GLU A 45 -7.79 2.95 -11.73
CA GLU A 45 -6.47 2.32 -11.53
C GLU A 45 -5.97 2.45 -10.09
N LEU A 46 -6.11 3.62 -9.47
CA LEU A 46 -5.73 3.85 -8.07
C LEU A 46 -6.50 2.92 -7.12
N HIS A 47 -7.83 2.82 -7.28
CA HIS A 47 -8.63 1.86 -6.50
C HIS A 47 -8.23 0.40 -6.77
N GLY A 48 -7.69 0.11 -7.97
CA GLY A 48 -7.14 -1.20 -8.31
C GLY A 48 -5.83 -1.48 -7.58
N VAL A 49 -4.96 -0.49 -7.48
CA VAL A 49 -3.68 -0.57 -6.75
C VAL A 49 -3.93 -0.71 -5.25
N GLU A 50 -4.81 0.11 -4.67
CA GLU A 50 -5.17 0.06 -3.24
C GLU A 50 -5.67 -1.33 -2.83
N ARG A 51 -6.55 -1.93 -3.66
CA ARG A 51 -7.02 -3.30 -3.42
C ARG A 51 -5.90 -4.34 -3.48
N ARG A 52 -4.93 -4.19 -4.39
CA ARG A 52 -3.77 -5.10 -4.46
C ARG A 52 -2.86 -4.93 -3.26
N GLU A 53 -2.63 -3.69 -2.82
CA GLU A 53 -1.83 -3.38 -1.64
C GLU A 53 -2.44 -4.01 -0.40
N SER A 54 -3.74 -3.80 -0.16
CA SER A 54 -4.46 -4.41 0.96
C SER A 54 -4.39 -5.95 0.94
N ASN A 55 -4.50 -6.58 -0.23
CA ASN A 55 -4.35 -8.03 -0.35
C ASN A 55 -2.92 -8.51 -0.04
N ILE A 56 -1.90 -7.74 -0.44
CA ILE A 56 -0.50 -8.05 -0.14
C ILE A 56 -0.25 -7.91 1.36
N GLU A 57 -0.73 -6.82 1.99
CA GLU A 57 -0.60 -6.60 3.43
C GLU A 57 -1.23 -7.75 4.23
N GLN A 58 -2.45 -8.14 3.88
CA GLN A 58 -3.11 -9.29 4.50
C GLN A 58 -2.30 -10.58 4.31
N GLY A 59 -1.82 -10.83 3.09
CA GLY A 59 -0.99 -12.01 2.80
C GLY A 59 0.32 -12.04 3.59
N LEU A 60 0.93 -10.86 3.82
CA LEU A 60 2.13 -10.74 4.64
C LEU A 60 1.82 -10.97 6.13
N GLU A 61 0.69 -10.50 6.63
CA GLU A 61 0.24 -10.75 7.99
C GLU A 61 -0.04 -12.25 8.22
N ASP A 62 -0.75 -12.89 7.29
CA ASP A 62 -1.03 -14.33 7.33
C ASP A 62 0.27 -15.14 7.31
N MET A 63 1.23 -14.77 6.46
CA MET A 63 2.56 -15.39 6.43
C MET A 63 3.32 -15.18 7.73
N ALA A 64 3.28 -13.99 8.32
CA ALA A 64 3.94 -13.70 9.59
C ALA A 64 3.33 -14.54 10.73
N GLN A 65 2.01 -14.72 10.74
CA GLN A 65 1.33 -15.58 11.69
C GLN A 65 1.73 -17.05 11.52
N GLN A 66 1.71 -17.58 10.29
CA GLN A 66 2.14 -18.96 10.01
C GLN A 66 3.60 -19.20 10.41
N LEU A 67 4.49 -18.24 10.13
CA LEU A 67 5.88 -18.32 10.57
C LEU A 67 5.99 -18.29 12.10
N GLY A 68 5.19 -17.46 12.77
CA GLY A 68 5.08 -17.45 14.24
C GLY A 68 4.69 -18.82 14.78
N GLU A 69 3.64 -19.43 14.25
CA GLU A 69 3.17 -20.76 14.66
C GLU A 69 4.21 -21.86 14.42
N VAL A 70 4.91 -21.82 13.28
CA VAL A 70 6.01 -22.78 12.98
C VAL A 70 7.19 -22.58 13.92
N LEU A 71 7.53 -21.35 14.26
CA LEU A 71 8.65 -21.02 15.14
C LEU A 71 8.34 -21.26 16.63
N ASP A 72 7.09 -21.11 17.04
CA ASP A 72 6.61 -21.36 18.41
C ASP A 72 6.17 -22.81 18.63
N GLY A 73 6.30 -23.66 17.59
CA GLY A 73 6.12 -25.10 17.71
C GLY A 73 6.97 -25.70 18.83
N PRO A 74 6.55 -26.84 19.43
CA PRO A 74 7.24 -27.44 20.55
C PRO A 74 8.70 -27.78 20.16
N GLY A 75 9.63 -26.99 20.69
CA GLY A 75 11.06 -27.23 20.49
C GLY A 75 11.45 -28.62 21.02
N PRO A 76 12.49 -29.25 20.46
CA PRO A 76 12.93 -30.56 20.92
C PRO A 76 13.34 -30.51 22.39
N SER A 77 12.79 -31.43 23.19
CA SER A 77 13.13 -31.56 24.62
C SER A 77 14.63 -31.80 24.78
N LEU A 78 15.28 -31.00 25.63
CA LEU A 78 16.72 -31.13 25.91
C LEU A 78 17.04 -32.35 26.78
N THR A 79 16.04 -33.03 27.35
CA THR A 79 16.24 -34.13 28.30
C THR A 79 15.77 -35.47 27.75
N THR A 80 14.73 -35.48 26.92
CA THR A 80 14.07 -36.71 26.45
C THR A 80 13.85 -36.70 24.95
N CYS A 81 13.97 -37.87 24.33
CA CYS A 81 13.70 -38.05 22.92
C CYS A 81 12.20 -37.96 22.65
N SER A 82 11.79 -37.14 21.67
CA SER A 82 10.40 -37.01 21.24
C SER A 82 9.80 -38.29 20.64
N VAL A 83 10.66 -39.22 20.17
CA VAL A 83 10.22 -40.45 19.49
C VAL A 83 10.03 -41.61 20.46
N CYS A 84 10.99 -41.85 21.36
CA CYS A 84 10.98 -43.03 22.24
C CYS A 84 11.02 -42.69 23.75
N GLY A 85 11.04 -41.41 24.12
CA GLY A 85 11.04 -40.95 25.52
C GLY A 85 12.35 -41.14 26.28
N SER A 86 13.36 -41.77 25.69
CA SER A 86 14.65 -42.05 26.35
C SER A 86 15.54 -40.81 26.44
N ASP A 87 16.56 -40.85 27.30
CA ASP A 87 17.54 -39.77 27.46
C ASP A 87 18.28 -39.43 26.16
N VAL A 88 18.60 -38.14 26.00
CA VAL A 88 19.37 -37.60 24.87
C VAL A 88 20.74 -37.08 25.31
N GLU A 89 21.75 -37.33 24.49
CA GLU A 89 23.09 -36.72 24.59
C GLU A 89 23.11 -35.37 23.91
N ARG A 90 23.88 -34.42 24.46
CA ARG A 90 23.96 -33.04 23.99
C ARG A 90 25.37 -32.76 23.47
N HIS A 91 25.46 -32.37 22.21
CA HIS A 91 26.72 -31.99 21.56
C HIS A 91 26.64 -30.53 21.13
N GLY A 92 27.68 -29.74 21.42
CA GLY A 92 27.76 -28.36 20.95
C GLY A 92 27.91 -28.32 19.43
N ALA A 93 27.12 -27.47 18.76
CA ALA A 93 27.24 -27.16 17.34
C ALA A 93 27.38 -25.64 17.16
N GLU A 94 27.84 -25.19 15.98
CA GLU A 94 28.16 -23.77 15.71
C GLU A 94 26.98 -22.83 16.00
N ASN A 95 25.74 -23.25 15.72
CA ASN A 95 24.52 -22.45 15.92
C ASN A 95 23.52 -23.06 16.93
N GLY A 96 23.94 -24.03 17.73
CA GLY A 96 23.00 -24.75 18.60
C GLY A 96 23.56 -25.92 19.39
N ILE A 97 22.67 -26.84 19.70
CA ILE A 97 22.93 -28.09 20.39
C ILE A 97 22.37 -29.22 19.54
N LEU A 98 23.22 -30.15 19.12
CA LEU A 98 22.81 -31.41 18.53
C LEU A 98 22.40 -32.37 19.65
N LEU A 99 21.17 -32.86 19.60
CA LEU A 99 20.61 -33.85 20.50
C LEU A 99 20.64 -35.22 19.81
N ILE A 100 21.19 -36.23 20.47
CA ILE A 100 21.23 -37.62 19.96
C ILE A 100 20.59 -38.54 20.97
N CYS A 101 19.52 -39.25 20.60
CA CYS A 101 18.89 -40.23 21.48
C CYS A 101 19.77 -41.48 21.65
N LYS A 102 20.06 -41.84 22.90
CA LYS A 102 20.89 -43.02 23.22
C LYS A 102 20.27 -44.35 22.81
N ALA A 103 18.94 -44.42 22.76
CA ALA A 103 18.21 -45.67 22.53
C ALA A 103 17.92 -45.93 21.04
N CYS A 104 17.40 -44.94 20.33
CA CYS A 104 16.96 -45.10 18.94
C CYS A 104 17.85 -44.37 17.92
N GLY A 105 18.87 -43.64 18.37
CA GLY A 105 19.75 -42.86 17.49
C GLY A 105 19.08 -41.65 16.84
N HIS A 106 17.85 -41.30 17.21
CA HIS A 106 17.16 -40.14 16.66
C HIS A 106 17.94 -38.86 16.98
N THR A 107 18.22 -38.08 15.95
CA THR A 107 18.97 -36.82 16.04
C THR A 107 18.05 -35.62 15.83
N ALA A 108 18.16 -34.61 16.69
CA ALA A 108 17.45 -33.35 16.54
C ALA A 108 18.38 -32.17 16.84
N PHE A 109 18.15 -31.01 16.22
CA PHE A 109 18.88 -29.79 16.53
C PHE A 109 18.03 -28.86 17.40
N ALA A 110 18.55 -28.49 18.55
CA ALA A 110 17.99 -27.44 19.39
C ALA A 110 18.77 -26.14 19.15
N GLU A 111 18.08 -25.07 18.78
CA GLU A 111 18.72 -23.76 18.56
C GLU A 111 19.19 -23.17 19.91
N ARG A 112 20.37 -22.54 19.94
CA ARG A 112 20.94 -21.96 21.19
C ARG A 112 20.21 -20.70 21.68
N ARG A 113 19.20 -20.22 20.94
CA ARG A 113 18.65 -18.88 21.13
C ARG A 113 17.89 -18.78 22.47
N THR A 114 18.43 -17.90 23.29
CA THR A 114 17.82 -17.18 24.40
C THR A 114 16.36 -16.82 24.10
N ASN A 115 15.41 -17.49 24.76
CA ASN A 115 14.01 -17.06 24.84
C ASN A 115 13.85 -15.60 25.36
N GLY A 116 14.93 -14.94 25.81
CA GLY A 116 14.93 -13.57 26.34
C GLY A 116 15.11 -12.45 25.30
N GLU A 117 15.76 -12.66 24.16
CA GLU A 117 16.05 -11.55 23.21
C GLU A 117 14.92 -11.30 22.20
N ARG A 118 14.07 -12.30 21.90
CA ARG A 118 12.99 -12.14 20.93
C ARG A 118 11.83 -11.27 21.46
N ARG A 119 11.58 -11.24 22.78
CA ARG A 119 10.59 -10.32 23.39
C ARG A 119 10.98 -8.84 23.23
N GLN A 120 12.27 -8.51 23.27
CA GLN A 120 12.73 -7.11 23.14
C GLN A 120 12.82 -6.62 21.68
N GLY A 121 12.94 -7.53 20.71
CA GLY A 121 12.98 -7.17 19.28
C GLY A 121 11.62 -6.76 18.69
N ALA A 122 10.52 -7.26 19.27
CA ALA A 122 9.16 -6.84 18.89
C ALA A 122 8.84 -5.43 19.42
N GLU A 123 9.26 -5.08 20.64
CA GLU A 123 9.04 -3.74 21.22
C GLU A 123 9.87 -2.65 20.55
N ARG A 124 11.09 -2.95 20.08
CA ARG A 124 11.98 -1.93 19.47
C ARG A 124 11.51 -1.44 18.09
N ARG A 125 10.62 -2.17 17.41
CA ARG A 125 10.01 -1.67 16.15
C ARG A 125 8.84 -0.72 16.39
N SER A 126 8.32 -0.63 17.63
CA SER A 126 7.25 0.30 17.99
C SER A 126 7.75 1.68 18.47
N ILE A 127 9.08 1.88 18.60
CA ILE A 127 9.68 3.13 19.11
C ILE A 127 10.10 4.09 17.96
N GLY A 128 9.88 3.70 16.69
CA GLY A 128 10.24 4.51 15.52
C GLY A 128 9.13 5.38 14.91
N GLN A 129 7.89 5.30 15.40
CA GLN A 129 6.74 6.04 14.86
C GLN A 129 6.04 6.86 15.96
N SER A 130 6.74 7.82 16.55
CA SER A 130 6.06 8.87 17.34
C SER A 130 6.90 10.15 17.42
N VAL A 131 7.36 10.67 16.28
CA VAL A 131 7.77 12.07 16.16
C VAL A 131 7.31 12.59 14.79
N ALA A 132 6.02 12.89 14.71
CA ALA A 132 5.54 13.96 13.87
C ALA A 132 4.67 14.82 14.78
N ASP A 133 5.29 15.88 15.31
CA ASP A 133 4.60 17.06 15.82
C ASP A 133 3.49 17.41 14.83
N ALA A 134 2.25 17.21 15.26
CA ALA A 134 1.09 17.76 14.57
C ALA A 134 1.16 19.28 14.71
N ALA A 135 1.78 19.93 13.72
CA ALA A 135 1.58 21.33 13.46
C ALA A 135 0.06 21.59 13.34
N PRO A 136 -0.50 22.64 13.96
CA PRO A 136 -1.91 22.95 13.82
C PRO A 136 -2.23 23.21 12.35
N GLU A 137 -3.26 22.51 11.86
CA GLU A 137 -3.79 22.63 10.50
C GLU A 137 -4.05 24.10 10.13
N PRO A 138 -3.64 24.58 8.94
CA PRO A 138 -4.31 25.72 8.36
C PRO A 138 -5.71 25.27 7.96
N THR A 139 -6.71 25.78 8.70
CA THR A 139 -8.13 25.71 8.33
C THR A 139 -8.27 26.06 6.87
N ARG A 140 -8.67 25.07 6.08
CA ARG A 140 -8.98 25.19 4.66
C ARG A 140 -10.27 26.01 4.57
N GLU A 141 -10.13 27.33 4.44
CA GLU A 141 -11.24 28.20 4.11
C GLU A 141 -11.91 27.66 2.85
N SER A 142 -13.19 27.29 2.97
CA SER A 142 -14.00 26.89 1.83
C SER A 142 -14.07 28.07 0.87
N PHE A 143 -13.46 27.93 -0.30
CA PHE A 143 -13.60 28.91 -1.36
C PHE A 143 -15.04 28.86 -1.87
N ASP A 144 -15.85 29.86 -1.49
CA ASP A 144 -17.24 29.98 -1.90
C ASP A 144 -17.32 30.62 -3.28
N TRP A 145 -17.50 29.78 -4.29
CA TRP A 145 -17.67 30.15 -5.70
C TRP A 145 -18.98 30.89 -5.98
N THR A 146 -19.86 31.11 -4.99
CA THR A 146 -21.17 31.76 -5.17
C THR A 146 -21.25 33.22 -4.74
N SER A 147 -20.15 33.82 -4.28
CA SER A 147 -20.11 35.25 -3.94
C SER A 147 -20.03 36.11 -5.21
N ALA A 148 -21.19 36.44 -5.76
CA ALA A 148 -21.36 37.44 -6.81
C ALA A 148 -20.92 38.81 -6.27
N SER A 149 -19.95 39.43 -6.95
CA SER A 149 -19.50 40.80 -6.71
C SER A 149 -20.62 41.80 -7.04
N THR A 150 -21.16 42.45 -6.01
CA THR A 150 -21.75 43.81 -6.11
C THR A 150 -20.67 44.87 -6.11
#